data_AF-H7CFI5-F1
#
_entry.id   AF-H7CFI5-F1
#
_cell.length_a   1.000
_cell.length_b   1.000
_cell.length_c   1.000
_cell.angle_alpha   90.00
_cell.angle_beta   90.00
_cell.angle_gamma   90.00
#
_symmetry.space_group_name_H-M   'P 1'
#
loop_
_entity.id
_entity.type
_entity.pdbx_description
1 polymer ?
#
loop_
_entity_poly.entity_id
_entity_poly.type
_entity_poly.pdbx_seq_one_letter_code
_entity_poly.pdbx_strand_id
1 'polypeptide(L)'
;MIYLSICLIFSVVLLLISIILFISSMNFMLTDLVMFIEWELLSLNSMSIIMSILLDWMSLLFMSFVLFISSMVIFYSDEYMYGDENLNRFIMLVLMFVLSMMFLIISPNLISILLGWDGLGLVSYCLVIYYQNVKSYNAGMLTALSNRIGDVALLMAIAWMLNYGSWNYIFYLESMKNDFEMQFISYMVVLAAMTKSAQIPFSSWLPAAMAAPTPVSALVHSSTLVTAGVYLLIRFNSLFVNTYLSKLLLFISVLTMFMAGLGANFEFDLKKIIALSTLSQLGLMMSILSMGYPKMAFFHLLTHALFKALLFMCAGSVIHNMKNNQDIRLMGGLFTCMPLTISCMNVANLALCGMPFLAGFYSKDLILELATLSIFNILMFILYFLSTGLTVCYTFRLIYFTMSGDFNFSSLNSVSDEYWVMLKGMLGLLFLAIMGGSMLSWLILNTPVMICLPLELKILALLVSILGAYLGYELYQYKISWNLIMMNNYYILNFVGNMWYMPMISTIGVNYYSLKIGYKIVKTIDQGWNEYFGGQSLYNWMMNSTKLMYVIYKNDLKIHLMMFVLWILIIIL
;
A
#
# COMPACT_ATOMS: atom_id res chain seq x y z
N MET A 1 -31.84 -18.91 21.98
CA MET A 1 -31.27 -18.97 20.62
C MET A 1 -30.00 -18.16 20.64
N ILE A 2 -28.84 -18.80 20.45
CA ILE A 2 -27.59 -18.07 20.27
C ILE A 2 -27.75 -17.35 18.93
N TYR A 3 -27.97 -16.03 18.96
CA TYR A 3 -27.82 -15.22 17.77
C TYR A 3 -26.35 -15.30 17.39
N LEU A 4 -26.01 -16.19 16.45
CA LEU A 4 -24.68 -16.22 15.86
C LEU A 4 -24.43 -14.85 15.22
N SER A 5 -23.42 -14.14 15.72
CA SER A 5 -23.01 -12.87 15.12
C SER A 5 -22.54 -13.14 13.69
N ILE A 6 -22.82 -12.20 12.78
CA ILE A 6 -22.38 -12.29 11.38
C ILE A 6 -20.85 -12.41 11.32
N CYS A 7 -20.13 -11.76 12.25
CA CYS A 7 -18.70 -11.89 12.46
C CYS A 7 -18.26 -13.34 12.69
N LEU A 8 -18.94 -14.06 13.60
CA LEU A 8 -18.64 -15.45 13.92
C LEU A 8 -18.86 -16.38 12.74
N ILE A 9 -19.94 -16.19 11.97
CA ILE A 9 -20.25 -17.05 10.82
C ILE A 9 -19.17 -16.88 9.75
N PHE A 10 -18.86 -15.64 9.36
CA PHE A 10 -17.87 -15.39 8.31
C PHE A 10 -16.45 -15.73 8.75
N SER A 11 -16.08 -15.51 10.02
CA SER A 11 -14.75 -15.89 10.50
C SER A 11 -14.54 -17.41 10.42
N VAL A 12 -15.53 -18.22 10.82
CA VAL A 12 -15.43 -19.69 10.73
C VAL A 12 -15.37 -20.16 9.27
N VAL A 13 -16.17 -19.58 8.38
CA VAL A 13 -16.16 -19.93 6.94
C VAL A 13 -14.78 -19.63 6.32
N LEU A 14 -14.24 -18.43 6.56
CA LEU A 14 -12.94 -18.03 6.03
C LEU A 14 -11.81 -18.88 6.60
N LEU A 15 -11.88 -19.24 7.89
CA LEU A 15 -10.90 -20.12 8.53
C LEU A 15 -10.90 -21.51 7.89
N LEU A 16 -12.06 -22.12 7.66
CA LEU A 16 -12.17 -23.42 7.00
C LEU A 16 -11.58 -23.38 5.58
N ILE A 17 -11.90 -22.35 4.79
CA ILE A 17 -11.35 -22.19 3.44
C ILE A 17 -9.82 -22.01 3.50
N SER A 18 -9.31 -21.25 4.48
CA SER A 18 -7.86 -21.04 4.63
C SER A 18 -7.10 -22.33 4.87
N ILE A 19 -7.63 -23.23 5.71
CA ILE A 19 -7.01 -24.53 6.02
C ILE A 19 -7.02 -25.44 4.80
N ILE A 20 -8.13 -25.48 4.05
CA ILE A 20 -8.23 -26.26 2.81
C ILE A 20 -7.21 -25.78 1.79
N LEU A 21 -7.09 -24.45 1.59
CA LEU A 21 -6.12 -23.88 0.66
C LEU A 21 -4.68 -24.13 1.10
N PHE A 22 -4.39 -24.06 2.40
CA PHE A 22 -3.08 -24.38 2.93
C PHE A 22 -2.69 -25.84 2.64
N ILE A 23 -3.58 -26.80 2.90
CA ILE A 23 -3.35 -28.22 2.57
C ILE A 23 -3.17 -28.40 1.05
N SER A 24 -4.00 -27.74 0.24
CA SER A 24 -3.85 -27.80 -1.23
C SER A 24 -2.49 -27.25 -1.68
N SER A 25 -1.99 -26.19 -1.04
CA SER A 25 -0.69 -25.60 -1.36
C SER A 25 0.46 -26.57 -1.07
N MET A 26 0.37 -27.36 0.00
CA MET A 26 1.34 -28.42 0.31
C MET A 26 1.35 -29.49 -0.76
N ASN A 27 0.17 -29.94 -1.18
CA ASN A 27 0.07 -30.95 -2.24
C ASN A 27 0.70 -30.44 -3.53
N PHE A 28 0.44 -29.18 -3.91
CA PHE A 28 1.03 -28.57 -5.11
C PHE A 28 2.55 -28.42 -5.01
N MET A 29 3.10 -28.12 -3.82
CA MET A 29 4.55 -28.11 -3.59
C MET A 29 5.18 -29.50 -3.69
N LEU A 30 4.51 -30.54 -3.17
CA LEU A 30 5.05 -31.90 -3.20
C LEU A 30 5.08 -32.50 -4.61
N THR A 31 4.11 -32.15 -5.46
CA THR A 31 3.98 -32.68 -6.81
C THR A 31 4.46 -31.72 -7.91
N ASP A 32 4.97 -30.54 -7.54
CA ASP A 32 5.31 -29.43 -8.46
C ASP A 32 4.22 -29.17 -9.53
N LEU A 33 2.94 -29.20 -9.11
CA LEU A 33 1.81 -29.00 -10.02
C LEU A 33 1.51 -27.51 -10.21
N VAL A 34 1.25 -27.12 -11.45
CA VAL A 34 0.74 -25.80 -11.84
C VAL A 34 -0.54 -26.03 -12.64
N MET A 35 -1.65 -25.51 -12.14
CA MET A 35 -2.95 -25.61 -12.81
C MET A 35 -3.31 -24.28 -13.45
N PHE A 36 -3.54 -24.31 -14.77
CA PHE A 36 -3.92 -23.14 -15.56
C PHE A 36 -5.31 -23.37 -16.16
N ILE A 37 -6.28 -22.56 -15.74
CA ILE A 37 -7.67 -22.64 -16.20
C ILE A 37 -7.98 -21.39 -17.00
N GLU A 38 -8.34 -21.55 -18.27
CA GLU A 38 -8.70 -20.45 -19.16
C GLU A 38 -10.19 -20.46 -19.47
N TRP A 39 -10.82 -19.30 -19.34
CA TRP A 39 -12.18 -19.08 -19.81
C TRP A 39 -12.21 -17.95 -20.84
N GLU A 40 -12.48 -18.27 -22.10
CA GLU A 40 -12.58 -17.28 -23.17
C GLU A 40 -13.87 -16.44 -23.02
N LEU A 41 -13.73 -15.13 -22.84
CA LEU A 41 -14.85 -14.20 -22.72
C LEU A 41 -15.30 -13.66 -24.07
N LEU A 42 -14.33 -13.23 -24.90
CA LEU A 42 -14.62 -12.48 -26.12
C LEU A 42 -13.48 -12.63 -27.13
N SER A 43 -13.80 -12.99 -28.37
CA SER A 43 -12.85 -13.05 -29.50
C SER A 43 -13.09 -11.89 -30.47
N LEU A 44 -12.12 -10.98 -30.62
CA LEU A 44 -12.17 -9.83 -31.54
C LEU A 44 -10.97 -9.87 -32.48
N ASN A 45 -11.20 -9.97 -33.80
CA ASN A 45 -10.17 -9.83 -34.87
C ASN A 45 -8.77 -10.30 -34.45
N SER A 46 -8.63 -11.61 -34.19
CA SER A 46 -7.43 -12.35 -33.74
C SER A 46 -6.98 -12.19 -32.27
N MET A 47 -7.63 -11.36 -31.47
CA MET A 47 -7.38 -11.24 -30.02
C MET A 47 -8.48 -11.95 -29.23
N SER A 48 -8.12 -12.90 -28.36
CA SER A 48 -9.04 -13.48 -27.38
C SER A 48 -8.84 -12.83 -26.00
N ILE A 49 -9.89 -12.22 -25.47
CA ILE A 49 -9.96 -11.76 -24.09
C ILE A 49 -10.32 -12.99 -23.24
N ILE A 50 -9.36 -13.47 -22.46
CA ILE A 50 -9.48 -14.67 -21.63
C ILE A 50 -9.44 -14.28 -20.15
N MET A 51 -10.39 -14.79 -19.36
CA MET A 51 -10.27 -14.81 -17.91
C MET A 51 -9.50 -16.07 -17.50
N SER A 52 -8.22 -15.92 -17.15
CA SER A 52 -7.34 -17.01 -16.74
C SER A 52 -7.18 -17.07 -15.22
N ILE A 53 -7.14 -18.29 -14.68
CA ILE A 53 -6.98 -18.61 -13.27
C ILE A 53 -5.73 -19.48 -13.15
N LEU A 54 -4.71 -18.97 -12.46
CA LEU A 54 -3.50 -19.71 -12.15
C LEU A 54 -3.51 -20.16 -10.69
N LEU A 55 -3.38 -21.47 -10.49
CA LEU A 55 -3.23 -22.09 -9.18
C LEU A 55 -1.85 -22.76 -9.12
N ASP A 56 -0.90 -22.01 -8.56
CA ASP A 56 0.42 -22.49 -8.14
C ASP A 56 0.46 -22.60 -6.62
N TRP A 57 1.51 -23.26 -6.11
CA TRP A 57 1.81 -23.26 -4.68
C TRP A 57 1.93 -21.86 -4.07
N MET A 58 2.52 -20.89 -4.79
CA MET A 58 2.66 -19.50 -4.32
C MET A 58 1.30 -18.81 -4.15
N SER A 59 0.42 -18.94 -5.15
CA SER A 59 -0.93 -18.35 -5.07
C SER A 59 -1.77 -19.02 -3.98
N LEU A 60 -1.75 -20.34 -3.86
CA LEU A 60 -2.51 -21.08 -2.86
C LEU A 60 -2.04 -20.76 -1.43
N LEU A 61 -0.71 -20.72 -1.20
CA LEU A 61 -0.16 -20.31 0.09
C LEU A 61 -0.58 -18.88 0.41
N PHE A 62 -0.42 -17.93 -0.51
CA PHE A 62 -0.74 -16.54 -0.20
C PHE A 62 -2.23 -16.33 0.10
N MET A 63 -3.11 -16.97 -0.68
CA MET A 63 -4.54 -16.97 -0.41
C MET A 63 -4.87 -17.55 0.97
N SER A 64 -4.21 -18.65 1.37
CA SER A 64 -4.45 -19.24 2.68
C SER A 64 -4.11 -18.28 3.83
N PHE A 65 -2.97 -17.56 3.74
CA PHE A 65 -2.58 -16.58 4.76
C PHE A 65 -3.50 -15.36 4.79
N VAL A 66 -3.90 -14.83 3.62
CA VAL A 66 -4.83 -13.69 3.55
C VAL A 66 -6.17 -14.06 4.19
N LEU A 67 -6.71 -15.23 3.87
CA LEU A 67 -7.97 -15.71 4.44
C LEU A 67 -7.84 -15.98 5.94
N PHE A 68 -6.73 -16.58 6.38
CA PHE A 68 -6.47 -16.81 7.80
C PHE A 68 -6.43 -15.49 8.59
N ILE A 69 -5.64 -14.51 8.15
CA ILE A 69 -5.58 -13.19 8.79
C ILE A 69 -6.96 -12.53 8.78
N SER A 70 -7.70 -12.61 7.66
CA SER A 70 -9.04 -12.02 7.57
C SER A 70 -10.04 -12.66 8.55
N SER A 71 -9.96 -13.98 8.77
CA SER A 71 -10.83 -14.66 9.74
C SER A 71 -10.59 -14.17 11.17
N MET A 72 -9.32 -14.03 11.57
CA MET A 72 -8.95 -13.51 12.89
C MET A 72 -9.32 -12.04 13.06
N VAL A 73 -9.17 -11.21 12.02
CA VAL A 73 -9.54 -9.79 12.06
C VAL A 73 -11.07 -9.60 12.14
N ILE A 74 -11.85 -10.38 11.39
CA ILE A 74 -13.32 -10.33 11.47
C ILE A 74 -13.79 -10.79 12.85
N PHE A 75 -13.18 -11.83 13.41
CA PHE A 75 -13.46 -12.27 14.77
C PHE A 75 -13.12 -11.18 15.81
N TYR A 76 -11.95 -10.54 15.69
CA TYR A 76 -11.56 -9.40 16.52
C TYR A 76 -12.53 -8.21 16.41
N SER A 77 -13.10 -7.98 15.22
CA SER A 77 -13.97 -6.81 14.98
C SER A 77 -15.31 -6.87 15.71
N ASP A 78 -15.77 -8.05 16.14
CA ASP A 78 -17.05 -8.23 16.86
C ASP A 78 -17.07 -7.48 18.20
N GLU A 79 -15.97 -7.55 18.95
CA GLU A 79 -15.80 -6.79 20.20
C GLU A 79 -15.29 -5.36 19.95
N TYR A 80 -14.36 -5.16 19.01
CA TYR A 80 -13.78 -3.82 18.79
C TYR A 80 -14.79 -2.79 18.27
N MET A 81 -15.73 -3.22 17.41
CA MET A 81 -16.78 -2.36 16.85
C MET A 81 -18.11 -2.54 17.62
N TYR A 82 -18.06 -3.05 18.86
CA TYR A 82 -19.25 -3.22 19.66
C TYR A 82 -19.91 -1.87 19.95
N GLY A 83 -21.18 -1.73 19.55
CA GLY A 83 -21.94 -0.50 19.69
C GLY A 83 -22.07 0.32 18.40
N ASP A 84 -21.36 -0.01 17.33
CA ASP A 84 -21.55 0.63 16.02
C ASP A 84 -22.76 0.04 15.28
N GLU A 85 -23.73 0.90 14.93
CA GLU A 85 -24.95 0.49 14.21
C GLU A 85 -24.67 -0.10 12.82
N ASN A 86 -23.58 0.32 12.18
CA ASN A 86 -23.21 -0.04 10.81
C ASN A 86 -22.21 -1.22 10.74
N LEU A 87 -22.18 -2.09 11.75
CA LEU A 87 -21.29 -3.25 11.81
C LEU A 87 -21.50 -4.22 10.62
N ASN A 88 -22.75 -4.45 10.19
CA ASN A 88 -23.03 -5.31 9.04
C ASN A 88 -22.44 -4.76 7.74
N ARG A 89 -22.52 -3.44 7.52
CA ARG A 89 -21.93 -2.77 6.36
C ARG A 89 -20.40 -2.88 6.40
N PHE A 90 -19.81 -2.73 7.58
CA PHE A 90 -18.38 -2.87 7.78
C PHE A 90 -17.88 -4.27 7.35
N ILE A 91 -18.52 -5.34 7.84
CA ILE A 91 -18.14 -6.72 7.49
C ILE A 91 -18.28 -6.97 5.99
N MET A 92 -19.37 -6.50 5.36
CA MET A 92 -19.54 -6.67 3.92
C MET A 92 -18.44 -5.96 3.10
N LEU A 93 -18.00 -4.78 3.52
CA LEU A 93 -16.86 -4.10 2.88
C LEU A 93 -15.55 -4.88 3.08
N VAL A 94 -15.32 -5.45 4.27
CA VAL A 94 -14.14 -6.30 4.51
C VAL A 94 -14.17 -7.55 3.64
N LEU A 95 -15.32 -8.20 3.45
CA LEU A 95 -15.45 -9.36 2.57
C LEU A 95 -15.24 -9.00 1.09
N MET A 96 -15.78 -7.86 0.63
CA MET A 96 -15.49 -7.38 -0.74
C MET A 96 -14.01 -7.09 -0.95
N PHE A 97 -13.32 -6.61 0.09
CA PHE A 97 -11.88 -6.39 0.04
C PHE A 97 -11.11 -7.72 -0.06
N VAL A 98 -11.50 -8.73 0.71
CA VAL A 98 -10.89 -10.07 0.62
C VAL A 98 -11.11 -10.67 -0.77
N LEU A 99 -12.32 -10.56 -1.33
CA LEU A 99 -12.63 -11.05 -2.67
C LEU A 99 -11.79 -10.39 -3.76
N SER A 100 -11.61 -9.07 -3.73
CA SER A 100 -10.77 -8.37 -4.72
C SER A 100 -9.30 -8.77 -4.61
N MET A 101 -8.80 -9.02 -3.40
CA MET A 101 -7.45 -9.58 -3.21
C MET A 101 -7.31 -10.97 -3.83
N MET A 102 -8.30 -11.84 -3.63
CA MET A 102 -8.27 -13.20 -4.19
C MET A 102 -8.22 -13.18 -5.72
N PHE A 103 -8.97 -12.30 -6.37
CA PHE A 103 -8.91 -12.13 -7.82
C PHE A 103 -7.52 -11.70 -8.31
N LEU A 104 -6.86 -10.77 -7.60
CA LEU A 104 -5.51 -10.34 -7.95
C LEU A 104 -4.48 -11.48 -7.82
N ILE A 105 -4.59 -12.30 -6.77
CA ILE A 105 -3.62 -13.37 -6.51
C ILE A 105 -3.65 -14.46 -7.59
N ILE A 106 -4.86 -14.81 -8.03
CA ILE A 106 -5.15 -15.89 -8.96
C ILE A 106 -4.84 -15.49 -10.42
N SER A 107 -4.95 -14.20 -10.76
CA SER A 107 -4.89 -13.73 -12.15
C SER A 107 -3.48 -13.79 -12.78
N PRO A 108 -3.30 -14.52 -13.89
CA PRO A 108 -2.11 -14.49 -14.74
C PRO A 108 -2.28 -13.61 -16.00
N ASN A 109 -3.42 -12.92 -16.14
CA ASN A 109 -3.69 -11.94 -17.20
C ASN A 109 -3.70 -10.52 -16.63
N LEU A 110 -3.05 -9.58 -17.31
CA LEU A 110 -3.02 -8.15 -16.92
C LEU A 110 -4.41 -7.50 -16.85
N ILE A 111 -5.36 -7.87 -17.71
CA ILE A 111 -6.75 -7.36 -17.64
C ILE A 111 -7.41 -7.83 -16.34
N SER A 112 -7.26 -9.10 -16.00
CA SER A 112 -7.82 -9.64 -14.76
C SER A 112 -7.15 -9.08 -13.50
N ILE A 113 -5.85 -8.79 -13.57
CA ILE A 113 -5.13 -8.07 -12.49
C ILE A 113 -5.78 -6.71 -12.27
N LEU A 114 -6.13 -5.96 -13.33
CA LEU A 114 -6.77 -4.65 -13.20
C LEU A 114 -8.09 -4.72 -12.42
N LEU A 115 -8.92 -5.76 -12.66
CA LEU A 115 -10.17 -5.95 -11.92
C LEU A 115 -9.94 -6.09 -10.41
N GLY A 116 -8.98 -6.93 -10.01
CA GLY A 116 -8.60 -7.07 -8.60
C GLY A 116 -7.95 -5.80 -8.04
N TRP A 117 -7.09 -5.16 -8.82
CA TRP A 117 -6.32 -3.98 -8.46
C TRP A 117 -7.18 -2.74 -8.18
N ASP A 118 -8.12 -2.45 -9.09
CA ASP A 118 -9.10 -1.37 -8.95
C ASP A 118 -10.11 -1.69 -7.84
N GLY A 119 -10.55 -2.94 -7.75
CA GLY A 119 -11.41 -3.41 -6.66
C GLY A 119 -10.81 -3.16 -5.28
N LEU A 120 -9.52 -3.49 -5.10
CA LEU A 120 -8.78 -3.19 -3.87
C LEU A 120 -8.70 -1.67 -3.61
N GLY A 121 -8.47 -0.87 -4.65
CA GLY A 121 -8.43 0.59 -4.56
C GLY A 121 -9.75 1.19 -4.08
N LEU A 122 -10.86 0.82 -4.72
CA LEU A 122 -12.19 1.35 -4.40
C LEU A 122 -12.66 0.92 -3.01
N VAL A 123 -12.53 -0.36 -2.66
CA VAL A 123 -12.99 -0.84 -1.34
C VAL A 123 -12.13 -0.23 -0.22
N SER A 124 -10.81 -0.07 -0.44
CA SER A 124 -9.95 0.60 0.54
C SER A 124 -10.35 2.06 0.78
N TYR A 125 -10.76 2.79 -0.26
CA TYR A 125 -11.28 4.16 -0.14
C TYR A 125 -12.54 4.19 0.74
N CYS A 126 -13.48 3.28 0.50
CA CYS A 126 -14.70 3.17 1.31
C CYS A 126 -14.41 2.85 2.79
N LEU A 127 -13.41 1.99 3.06
CA LEU A 127 -13.02 1.62 4.42
C LEU A 127 -12.28 2.76 5.15
N VAL A 128 -11.45 3.55 4.46
CA VAL A 128 -10.76 4.72 5.06
C VAL A 128 -11.76 5.82 5.45
N ILE A 129 -12.84 5.99 4.69
CA ILE A 129 -13.87 7.02 4.92
C ILE A 129 -14.98 6.56 5.89
N TYR A 130 -14.82 5.40 6.55
CA TYR A 130 -15.86 4.83 7.39
C TYR A 130 -16.48 5.80 8.41
N TYR A 131 -15.64 6.56 9.15
CA TYR A 131 -16.09 7.51 10.17
C TYR A 131 -16.54 8.89 9.65
N GLN A 132 -16.52 9.13 8.33
CA GLN A 132 -17.06 10.35 7.69
C GLN A 132 -16.62 11.70 8.31
N ASN A 133 -15.39 11.78 8.83
CA ASN A 133 -14.78 13.00 9.34
C ASN A 133 -14.01 13.74 8.23
N VAL A 134 -13.84 15.06 8.35
CA VAL A 134 -13.02 15.87 7.38
C VAL A 134 -11.61 15.30 7.23
N LYS A 135 -10.99 14.86 8.33
CA LYS A 135 -9.67 14.21 8.31
C LYS A 135 -9.68 12.89 7.52
N SER A 136 -10.71 12.05 7.70
CA SER A 136 -10.85 10.79 6.95
C SER A 136 -11.19 11.02 5.47
N TYR A 137 -11.97 12.06 5.13
CA TYR A 137 -12.23 12.41 3.73
C TYR A 137 -10.96 12.83 3.00
N ASN A 138 -10.15 13.70 3.62
CA ASN A 138 -8.89 14.15 3.05
C ASN A 138 -7.90 12.98 2.91
N ALA A 139 -7.80 12.13 3.93
CA ALA A 139 -6.98 10.92 3.87
C ALA A 139 -7.44 9.97 2.76
N GLY A 140 -8.74 9.67 2.70
CA GLY A 140 -9.32 8.80 1.68
C GLY A 140 -9.07 9.32 0.27
N MET A 141 -9.30 10.61 0.01
CA MET A 141 -9.06 11.20 -1.31
C MET A 141 -7.58 11.11 -1.72
N LEU A 142 -6.66 11.35 -0.76
CA LEU A 142 -5.22 11.22 -1.01
C LEU A 142 -4.86 9.78 -1.40
N THR A 143 -5.40 8.77 -0.70
CA THR A 143 -5.17 7.35 -1.03
C THR A 143 -5.75 6.94 -2.39
N ALA A 144 -6.93 7.43 -2.75
CA ALA A 144 -7.56 7.08 -4.02
C ALA A 144 -6.80 7.69 -5.21
N LEU A 145 -6.42 8.97 -5.10
CA LEU A 145 -5.69 9.66 -6.16
C LEU A 145 -4.29 9.10 -6.37
N SER A 146 -3.56 8.75 -5.30
CA SER A 146 -2.23 8.15 -5.44
C SER A 146 -2.29 6.78 -6.11
N ASN A 147 -3.30 5.97 -5.80
CA ASN A 147 -3.48 4.66 -6.41
C ASN A 147 -3.85 4.75 -7.90
N ARG A 148 -4.66 5.74 -8.29
CA ARG A 148 -5.07 5.95 -9.69
C ARG A 148 -3.90 6.20 -10.65
N ILE A 149 -2.79 6.74 -10.16
CA ILE A 149 -1.55 6.87 -10.95
C ILE A 149 -1.04 5.48 -11.37
N GLY A 150 -1.12 4.50 -10.48
CA GLY A 150 -0.75 3.11 -10.78
C GLY A 150 -1.73 2.43 -11.73
N ASP A 151 -3.02 2.71 -11.59
CA ASP A 151 -4.06 2.17 -12.49
C ASP A 151 -3.84 2.64 -13.93
N VAL A 152 -3.49 3.92 -14.13
CA VAL A 152 -3.11 4.46 -15.45
C VAL A 152 -1.88 3.73 -16.02
N ALA A 153 -0.89 3.42 -15.19
CA ALA A 153 0.29 2.67 -15.63
C ALA A 153 -0.05 1.23 -16.04
N LEU A 154 -0.94 0.54 -15.31
CA LEU A 154 -1.45 -0.78 -15.71
C LEU A 154 -2.27 -0.72 -17.00
N LEU A 155 -3.11 0.30 -17.19
CA LEU A 155 -3.84 0.51 -18.44
C LEU A 155 -2.89 0.72 -19.62
N MET A 156 -1.81 1.48 -19.43
CA MET A 156 -0.76 1.62 -20.46
C MET A 156 -0.07 0.29 -20.74
N ALA A 157 0.23 -0.52 -19.72
CA ALA A 157 0.80 -1.86 -19.91
C ALA A 157 -0.14 -2.80 -20.70
N ILE A 158 -1.46 -2.76 -20.43
CA ILE A 158 -2.48 -3.52 -21.16
C ILE A 158 -2.52 -3.09 -22.64
N ALA A 159 -2.40 -1.79 -22.91
CA ALA A 159 -2.39 -1.27 -24.28
C ALA A 159 -1.14 -1.74 -25.06
N TRP A 160 0.03 -1.78 -24.44
CA TRP A 160 1.25 -2.26 -25.09
C TRP A 160 1.29 -3.79 -25.29
N MET A 161 0.69 -4.56 -24.37
CA MET A 161 0.59 -6.02 -24.51
C MET A 161 -0.27 -6.47 -25.70
N LEU A 162 -1.11 -5.58 -26.25
CA LEU A 162 -1.86 -5.88 -27.47
C LEU A 162 -0.94 -6.28 -28.64
N ASN A 163 0.31 -5.80 -28.67
CA ASN A 163 1.26 -6.14 -29.74
C ASN A 163 1.60 -7.65 -29.77
N TYR A 164 1.48 -8.34 -28.64
CA TYR A 164 1.77 -9.78 -28.52
C TYR A 164 0.60 -10.71 -28.85
N GLY A 165 -0.60 -10.16 -29.13
CA GLY A 165 -1.76 -10.99 -29.47
C GLY A 165 -2.60 -11.45 -28.26
N SER A 166 -2.05 -11.39 -27.04
CA SER A 166 -2.75 -11.79 -25.81
C SER A 166 -2.22 -11.06 -24.58
N TRP A 167 -3.00 -11.06 -23.50
CA TRP A 167 -2.64 -10.40 -22.24
C TRP A 167 -2.14 -11.36 -21.15
N ASN A 168 -2.04 -12.65 -21.46
CA ASN A 168 -1.47 -13.67 -20.58
C ASN A 168 0.05 -13.49 -20.51
N TYR A 169 0.53 -12.76 -19.50
CA TYR A 169 1.94 -12.36 -19.45
C TYR A 169 2.90 -13.54 -19.26
N ILE A 170 2.46 -14.61 -18.59
CA ILE A 170 3.32 -15.74 -18.18
C ILE A 170 4.08 -16.36 -19.35
N PHE A 171 3.45 -16.47 -20.52
CA PHE A 171 4.08 -17.07 -21.71
C PHE A 171 5.16 -16.18 -22.34
N TYR A 172 5.12 -14.87 -22.12
CA TYR A 172 6.02 -13.89 -22.74
C TYR A 172 7.17 -13.45 -21.84
N LEU A 173 7.07 -13.65 -20.51
CA LEU A 173 8.06 -13.12 -19.56
C LEU A 173 9.50 -13.57 -19.86
N GLU A 174 9.69 -14.83 -20.22
CA GLU A 174 11.02 -15.39 -20.47
C GLU A 174 11.46 -15.25 -21.93
N SER A 175 10.52 -15.45 -22.86
CA SER A 175 10.81 -15.49 -24.30
C SER A 175 11.09 -14.10 -24.89
N MET A 176 10.32 -13.07 -24.48
CA MET A 176 10.35 -11.72 -25.07
C MET A 176 11.04 -10.67 -24.17
N LYS A 177 11.88 -11.11 -23.23
CA LYS A 177 12.51 -10.20 -22.24
C LYS A 177 13.31 -9.05 -22.86
N ASN A 178 13.92 -9.28 -24.02
CA ASN A 178 14.80 -8.30 -24.66
C ASN A 178 14.07 -7.29 -25.55
N ASP A 179 12.79 -7.51 -25.85
CA ASP A 179 12.02 -6.63 -26.70
C ASP A 179 11.77 -5.28 -26.03
N PHE A 180 11.79 -4.21 -26.83
CA PHE A 180 11.53 -2.86 -26.35
C PHE A 180 10.14 -2.74 -25.70
N GLU A 181 9.14 -3.42 -26.26
CA GLU A 181 7.77 -3.41 -25.78
C GLU A 181 7.67 -4.03 -24.39
N MET A 182 8.29 -5.20 -24.19
CA MET A 182 8.32 -5.87 -22.89
C MET A 182 9.10 -5.08 -21.84
N GLN A 183 10.18 -4.42 -22.25
CA GLN A 183 10.91 -3.50 -21.36
C GLN A 183 10.01 -2.34 -20.94
N PHE A 184 9.27 -1.72 -21.86
CA PHE A 184 8.31 -0.66 -21.53
C PHE A 184 7.22 -1.13 -20.57
N ILE A 185 6.66 -2.32 -20.81
CA ILE A 185 5.69 -2.96 -19.91
C ILE A 185 6.30 -3.14 -18.51
N SER A 186 7.57 -3.56 -18.41
CA SER A 186 8.25 -3.70 -17.11
C SER A 186 8.36 -2.38 -16.36
N TYR A 187 8.66 -1.26 -17.04
CA TYR A 187 8.70 0.08 -16.43
C TYR A 187 7.32 0.48 -15.89
N MET A 188 6.26 0.27 -16.68
CA MET A 188 4.89 0.61 -16.26
C MET A 188 4.39 -0.25 -15.11
N VAL A 189 4.69 -1.54 -15.12
CA VAL A 189 4.39 -2.48 -14.04
C VAL A 189 5.12 -2.11 -12.75
N VAL A 190 6.41 -1.75 -12.83
CA VAL A 190 7.17 -1.27 -11.66
C VAL A 190 6.59 0.03 -11.12
N LEU A 191 6.16 0.97 -11.99
CA LEU A 191 5.50 2.19 -11.55
C LEU A 191 4.18 1.90 -10.83
N ALA A 192 3.35 1.00 -11.36
CA ALA A 192 2.13 0.57 -10.68
C ALA A 192 2.43 -0.05 -9.30
N ALA A 193 3.39 -0.97 -9.23
CA ALA A 193 3.81 -1.59 -7.98
C ALA A 193 4.33 -0.57 -6.94
N MET A 194 5.10 0.43 -7.36
CA MET A 194 5.60 1.50 -6.47
C MET A 194 4.48 2.31 -5.83
N THR A 195 3.37 2.57 -6.55
CA THR A 195 2.24 3.34 -6.00
C THR A 195 1.52 2.58 -4.87
N LYS A 196 1.15 1.31 -5.08
CA LYS A 196 0.48 0.49 -4.05
C LYS A 196 1.41 0.07 -2.91
N SER A 197 2.71 -0.11 -3.17
CA SER A 197 3.68 -0.45 -2.11
C SER A 197 4.25 0.77 -1.36
N ALA A 198 3.71 1.96 -1.64
CA ALA A 198 4.06 3.23 -0.98
C ALA A 198 5.56 3.56 -1.03
N GLN A 199 6.24 3.26 -2.13
CA GLN A 199 7.64 3.65 -2.32
C GLN A 199 7.74 5.16 -2.61
N ILE A 200 8.91 5.77 -2.35
CA ILE A 200 9.17 7.18 -2.70
C ILE A 200 9.02 7.30 -4.22
N PRO A 201 8.25 8.28 -4.73
CA PRO A 201 7.70 9.46 -4.04
C PRO A 201 6.28 9.29 -3.45
N PHE A 202 5.62 8.17 -3.67
CA PHE A 202 4.23 7.90 -3.28
C PHE A 202 4.07 7.39 -1.83
N SER A 203 4.98 7.71 -0.92
CA SER A 203 4.94 7.20 0.46
C SER A 203 3.91 7.89 1.35
N SER A 204 3.43 9.09 0.98
CA SER A 204 2.63 9.96 1.85
C SER A 204 1.24 9.42 2.21
N TRP A 205 0.70 8.50 1.40
CA TRP A 205 -0.68 8.05 1.58
C TRP A 205 -0.85 7.01 2.68
N LEU A 206 0.15 6.15 2.91
CA LEU A 206 0.07 5.06 3.89
C LEU A 206 -0.09 5.58 5.34
N PRO A 207 0.71 6.55 5.82
CA PRO A 207 0.53 7.13 7.16
C PRO A 207 -0.79 7.89 7.31
N ALA A 208 -1.25 8.54 6.24
CA ALA A 208 -2.52 9.27 6.23
C ALA A 208 -3.73 8.31 6.32
N ALA A 209 -3.63 7.11 5.73
CA ALA A 209 -4.68 6.10 5.73
C ALA A 209 -5.01 5.53 7.12
N MET A 210 -4.15 5.76 8.13
CA MET A 210 -4.34 5.32 9.52
C MET A 210 -5.49 6.05 10.26
N ALA A 211 -6.21 6.93 9.59
CA ALA A 211 -7.51 7.44 10.02
C ALA A 211 -8.60 6.35 10.05
N ALA A 212 -8.39 5.23 9.35
CA ALA A 212 -9.28 4.07 9.34
C ALA A 212 -9.40 3.39 10.73
N PRO A 213 -10.50 2.65 10.99
CA PRO A 213 -10.62 1.82 12.18
C PRO A 213 -9.50 0.76 12.26
N THR A 214 -9.13 0.34 13.48
CA THR A 214 -7.95 -0.53 13.66
C THR A 214 -8.03 -1.89 12.98
N PRO A 215 -9.19 -2.59 12.90
CA PRO A 215 -9.27 -3.85 12.18
C PRO A 215 -8.97 -3.68 10.69
N VAL A 216 -9.35 -2.53 10.10
CA VAL A 216 -9.00 -2.18 8.71
C VAL A 216 -7.51 -1.96 8.56
N SER A 217 -6.86 -1.23 9.49
CA SER A 217 -5.41 -1.06 9.41
C SER A 217 -4.64 -2.38 9.53
N ALA A 218 -5.14 -3.32 10.35
CA ALA A 218 -4.55 -4.65 10.48
C ALA A 218 -4.66 -5.45 9.16
N LEU A 219 -5.81 -5.41 8.49
CA LEU A 219 -6.03 -6.17 7.26
C LEU A 219 -5.50 -5.43 6.02
N VAL A 220 -6.08 -4.26 5.71
CA VAL A 220 -5.87 -3.53 4.44
C VAL A 220 -4.45 -2.99 4.35
N HIS A 221 -4.00 -2.25 5.35
CA HIS A 221 -2.77 -1.47 5.25
C HIS A 221 -1.50 -2.24 5.65
N SER A 222 -1.62 -3.45 6.21
CA SER A 222 -0.46 -4.20 6.70
C SER A 222 -0.19 -5.50 5.91
N SER A 223 -1.23 -6.24 5.52
CA SER A 223 -1.07 -7.62 5.03
C SER A 223 -1.56 -7.86 3.60
N THR A 224 -2.31 -6.93 3.00
CA THR A 224 -3.03 -7.21 1.73
C THR A 224 -2.86 -6.13 0.66
N LEU A 225 -3.28 -4.88 0.88
CA LEU A 225 -3.26 -3.83 -0.16
C LEU A 225 -1.82 -3.47 -0.53
N VAL A 226 -0.98 -3.24 0.48
CA VAL A 226 0.38 -2.75 0.27
C VAL A 226 1.31 -3.84 -0.26
N THR A 227 1.01 -5.10 0.09
CA THR A 227 1.70 -6.30 -0.40
C THR A 227 1.27 -6.68 -1.82
N ALA A 228 0.12 -6.22 -2.32
CA ALA A 228 -0.34 -6.52 -3.68
C ALA A 228 0.66 -6.02 -4.75
N GLY A 229 1.26 -4.84 -4.54
CA GLY A 229 2.32 -4.34 -5.43
C GLY A 229 3.58 -5.21 -5.41
N VAL A 230 3.99 -5.69 -4.23
CA VAL A 230 5.13 -6.60 -4.07
C VAL A 230 4.84 -7.95 -4.72
N TYR A 231 3.65 -8.51 -4.51
CA TYR A 231 3.22 -9.77 -5.11
C TYR A 231 3.17 -9.69 -6.64
N LEU A 232 2.68 -8.58 -7.19
CA LEU A 232 2.71 -8.35 -8.63
C LEU A 232 4.15 -8.41 -9.15
N LEU A 233 5.10 -7.74 -8.49
CA LEU A 233 6.51 -7.80 -8.90
C LEU A 233 7.16 -9.17 -8.68
N ILE A 234 6.73 -9.96 -7.70
CA ILE A 234 7.18 -11.37 -7.56
C ILE A 234 6.85 -12.14 -8.85
N ARG A 235 5.66 -11.96 -9.42
CA ARG A 235 5.24 -12.62 -10.69
C ARG A 235 5.99 -12.09 -11.91
N PHE A 236 6.27 -10.79 -11.96
CA PHE A 236 6.99 -10.15 -13.06
C PHE A 236 8.52 -10.12 -12.89
N ASN A 237 9.07 -10.81 -11.88
CA ASN A 237 10.47 -10.68 -11.50
C ASN A 237 11.45 -11.04 -12.64
N SER A 238 11.14 -12.08 -13.43
CA SER A 238 12.00 -12.51 -14.54
C SER A 238 12.30 -11.40 -15.55
N LEU A 239 11.40 -10.42 -15.73
CA LEU A 239 11.58 -9.31 -16.66
C LEU A 239 12.66 -8.33 -16.23
N PHE A 240 12.63 -7.87 -14.99
CA PHE A 240 13.47 -6.75 -14.57
C PHE A 240 14.78 -7.19 -13.92
N VAL A 241 14.94 -8.48 -13.57
CA VAL A 241 16.21 -9.00 -13.04
C VAL A 241 17.37 -8.66 -14.00
N ASN A 242 18.46 -8.12 -13.43
CA ASN A 242 19.69 -7.68 -14.09
C ASN A 242 19.56 -6.48 -15.06
N THR A 243 18.41 -5.81 -15.11
CA THR A 243 18.23 -4.60 -15.92
C THR A 243 18.62 -3.33 -15.16
N TYR A 244 18.71 -2.19 -15.85
CA TYR A 244 18.88 -0.89 -15.19
C TYR A 244 17.71 -0.55 -14.25
N LEU A 245 16.50 -0.99 -14.61
CA LEU A 245 15.29 -0.82 -13.79
C LEU A 245 15.43 -1.46 -12.41
N SER A 246 16.03 -2.65 -12.31
CA SER A 246 16.25 -3.26 -10.98
C SER A 246 17.20 -2.44 -10.13
N LYS A 247 18.26 -1.87 -10.70
CA LYS A 247 19.20 -0.99 -9.97
C LYS A 247 18.53 0.29 -9.48
N LEU A 248 17.64 0.88 -10.29
CA LEU A 248 16.83 2.03 -9.88
C LEU A 248 15.86 1.67 -8.76
N LEU A 249 15.15 0.54 -8.89
CA LEU A 249 14.22 0.05 -7.86
C LEU A 249 14.96 -0.20 -6.54
N LEU A 250 16.15 -0.80 -6.60
CA LEU A 250 17.00 -1.02 -5.44
C LEU A 250 17.30 0.31 -4.74
N PHE A 251 17.76 1.33 -5.48
CA PHE A 251 18.05 2.66 -4.93
C PHE A 251 16.84 3.28 -4.22
N ILE A 252 15.68 3.29 -4.89
CA ILE A 252 14.43 3.84 -4.34
C ILE A 252 14.00 3.06 -3.08
N SER A 253 14.12 1.73 -3.10
CA SER A 253 13.70 0.85 -2.00
C SER A 253 14.55 0.96 -0.74
N VAL A 254 15.86 1.22 -0.88
CA VAL A 254 16.72 1.46 0.29
C VAL A 254 16.51 2.86 0.86
N LEU A 255 16.28 3.85 0.00
CA LEU A 255 15.91 5.19 0.45
C LEU A 255 14.57 5.21 1.20
N THR A 256 13.58 4.45 0.74
CA THR A 256 12.29 4.31 1.45
C THR A 256 12.46 3.64 2.79
N MET A 257 13.27 2.57 2.85
CA MET A 257 13.59 1.89 4.10
C MET A 257 14.22 2.85 5.12
N PHE A 258 15.19 3.65 4.67
CA PHE A 258 15.88 4.62 5.52
C PHE A 258 14.96 5.77 5.98
N MET A 259 14.22 6.38 5.05
CA MET A 259 13.28 7.47 5.35
C MET A 259 12.20 7.02 6.34
N ALA A 260 11.64 5.83 6.14
CA ALA A 260 10.65 5.24 7.03
C ALA A 260 11.19 5.00 8.45
N GLY A 261 12.38 4.40 8.53
CA GLY A 261 13.02 4.07 9.81
C GLY A 261 13.35 5.32 10.62
N LEU A 262 13.83 6.38 9.96
CA LEU A 262 14.06 7.66 10.61
C LEU A 262 12.76 8.33 11.05
N GLY A 263 11.73 8.41 10.20
CA GLY A 263 10.45 9.02 10.55
C GLY A 263 9.78 8.32 11.73
N ALA A 264 9.89 6.98 11.81
CA ALA A 264 9.30 6.20 12.89
C ALA A 264 9.88 6.54 14.27
N ASN A 265 11.14 6.97 14.35
CA ASN A 265 11.78 7.37 15.62
C ASN A 265 11.29 8.72 16.16
N PHE A 266 10.65 9.55 15.34
CA PHE A 266 10.18 10.87 15.75
C PHE A 266 8.65 11.00 15.81
N GLU A 267 7.91 10.08 15.18
CA GLU A 267 6.45 10.02 15.32
C GLU A 267 6.03 9.51 16.70
N PHE A 268 4.91 10.02 17.22
CA PHE A 268 4.36 9.67 18.54
C PHE A 268 3.02 8.92 18.48
N ASP A 269 2.31 8.96 17.34
CA ASP A 269 1.07 8.21 17.16
C ASP A 269 1.38 6.72 16.98
N LEU A 270 0.81 5.87 17.85
CA LEU A 270 1.09 4.43 17.86
C LEU A 270 0.78 3.75 16.51
N LYS A 271 -0.35 4.07 15.87
CA LYS A 271 -0.68 3.52 14.55
C LYS A 271 0.29 3.98 13.46
N LYS A 272 0.73 5.25 13.48
CA LYS A 272 1.66 5.79 12.47
C LYS A 272 3.05 5.17 12.59
N ILE A 273 3.50 4.84 13.79
CA ILE A 273 4.77 4.13 13.99
C ILE A 273 4.69 2.71 13.41
N ILE A 274 3.58 2.01 13.64
CA ILE A 274 3.38 0.68 13.04
C ILE A 274 3.26 0.80 11.51
N ALA A 275 2.59 1.83 10.99
CA ALA A 275 2.50 2.13 9.56
C ALA A 275 3.88 2.39 8.93
N LEU A 276 4.69 3.27 9.51
CA LEU A 276 6.05 3.55 9.05
C LEU A 276 6.95 2.31 9.11
N SER A 277 6.79 1.48 10.13
CA SER A 277 7.50 0.22 10.18
C SER A 277 7.01 -0.82 9.16
N THR A 278 5.80 -0.69 8.58
CA THR A 278 5.43 -1.46 7.37
C THR A 278 6.12 -0.91 6.14
N LEU A 279 6.17 0.43 5.99
CA LEU A 279 6.88 1.10 4.89
C LEU A 279 8.35 0.65 4.82
N SER A 280 9.03 0.55 5.97
CA SER A 280 10.41 0.07 6.01
C SER A 280 10.55 -1.38 5.55
N GLN A 281 9.64 -2.27 5.96
CA GLN A 281 9.71 -3.69 5.60
C GLN A 281 9.33 -3.91 4.13
N LEU A 282 8.43 -3.10 3.58
CA LEU A 282 8.12 -3.11 2.15
C LEU A 282 9.30 -2.61 1.32
N GLY A 283 10.02 -1.58 1.78
CA GLY A 283 11.29 -1.19 1.18
C GLY A 283 12.29 -2.35 1.17
N LEU A 284 12.36 -3.13 2.25
CA LEU A 284 13.19 -4.34 2.32
C LEU A 284 12.71 -5.41 1.32
N MET A 285 11.41 -5.69 1.23
CA MET A 285 10.85 -6.61 0.23
C MET A 285 11.18 -6.21 -1.21
N MET A 286 11.02 -4.93 -1.54
CA MET A 286 11.28 -4.40 -2.88
C MET A 286 12.77 -4.45 -3.22
N SER A 287 13.65 -4.24 -2.23
CA SER A 287 15.10 -4.36 -2.43
C SER A 287 15.51 -5.80 -2.77
N ILE A 288 14.93 -6.81 -2.13
CA ILE A 288 15.25 -8.22 -2.40
C ILE A 288 14.80 -8.64 -3.80
N LEU A 289 13.61 -8.18 -4.21
CA LEU A 289 13.12 -8.39 -5.57
C LEU A 289 14.07 -7.80 -6.59
N SER A 290 14.57 -6.59 -6.34
CA SER A 290 15.54 -5.96 -7.23
C SER A 290 16.89 -6.69 -7.31
N MET A 291 17.29 -7.41 -6.26
CA MET A 291 18.46 -8.29 -6.25
C MET A 291 18.24 -9.62 -6.97
N GLY A 292 16.98 -9.96 -7.30
CA GLY A 292 16.62 -11.15 -8.05
C GLY A 292 16.27 -12.39 -7.20
N TYR A 293 15.90 -12.22 -5.93
CA TYR A 293 15.51 -13.33 -5.04
C TYR A 293 13.99 -13.35 -4.73
N PRO A 294 13.12 -13.76 -5.67
CA PRO A 294 11.66 -13.66 -5.51
C PRO A 294 11.11 -14.61 -4.43
N LYS A 295 11.68 -15.82 -4.29
CA LYS A 295 11.26 -16.78 -3.26
C LYS A 295 11.49 -16.25 -1.84
N MET A 296 12.59 -15.51 -1.62
CA MET A 296 12.90 -14.91 -0.32
C MET A 296 12.01 -13.71 -0.02
N ALA A 297 11.73 -12.87 -1.03
CA ALA A 297 10.77 -11.78 -0.89
C ALA A 297 9.37 -12.31 -0.55
N PHE A 298 8.92 -13.38 -1.21
CA PHE A 298 7.65 -14.04 -0.92
C PHE A 298 7.60 -14.61 0.50
N PHE A 299 8.66 -15.30 0.93
CA PHE A 299 8.77 -15.81 2.29
C PHE A 299 8.68 -14.70 3.35
N HIS A 300 9.39 -13.59 3.15
CA HIS A 300 9.30 -12.45 4.07
C HIS A 300 7.92 -11.77 4.02
N LEU A 301 7.28 -11.70 2.86
CA LEU A 301 5.91 -11.17 2.73
C LEU A 301 4.93 -11.95 3.61
N LEU A 302 4.99 -13.29 3.61
CA LEU A 302 4.13 -14.14 4.43
C LEU A 302 4.40 -13.97 5.93
N THR A 303 5.66 -13.98 6.37
CA THR A 303 5.99 -13.81 7.79
C THR A 303 5.63 -12.41 8.27
N HIS A 304 5.89 -11.38 7.47
CA HIS A 304 5.50 -10.00 7.74
C HIS A 304 4.01 -9.80 7.94
N ALA A 305 3.19 -10.41 7.09
CA ALA A 305 1.73 -10.33 7.21
C ALA A 305 1.24 -10.82 8.58
N LEU A 306 1.82 -11.91 9.11
CA LEU A 306 1.47 -12.48 10.41
C LEU A 306 1.79 -11.55 11.59
N PHE A 307 3.06 -11.14 11.74
CA PHE A 307 3.45 -10.36 12.91
C PHE A 307 2.96 -8.90 12.84
N LYS A 308 2.73 -8.33 11.65
CA LYS A 308 2.14 -6.99 11.54
C LYS A 308 0.65 -6.98 11.85
N ALA A 309 -0.11 -7.97 11.40
CA ALA A 309 -1.51 -8.08 11.78
C ALA A 309 -1.65 -8.23 13.30
N LEU A 310 -0.77 -9.01 13.94
CA LEU A 310 -0.69 -9.10 15.40
C LEU A 310 -0.37 -7.75 16.06
N LEU A 311 0.63 -6.99 15.56
CA LEU A 311 0.96 -5.67 16.08
C LEU A 311 -0.20 -4.68 15.99
N PHE A 312 -0.93 -4.63 14.87
CA PHE A 312 -2.07 -3.73 14.70
C PHE A 312 -3.28 -4.12 15.57
N MET A 313 -3.50 -5.41 15.84
CA MET A 313 -4.55 -5.85 16.75
C MET A 313 -4.19 -5.57 18.22
N CYS A 314 -2.95 -5.82 18.65
CA CYS A 314 -2.51 -5.41 19.99
C CYS A 314 -2.54 -3.89 20.16
N ALA A 315 -2.16 -3.14 19.13
CA ALA A 315 -2.32 -1.69 19.10
C ALA A 315 -3.79 -1.28 19.27
N GLY A 316 -4.69 -1.96 18.58
CA GLY A 316 -6.12 -1.71 18.66
C GLY A 316 -6.69 -1.97 20.05
N SER A 317 -6.27 -3.05 20.72
CA SER A 317 -6.70 -3.36 22.09
C SER A 317 -6.22 -2.29 23.09
N VAL A 318 -4.97 -1.84 22.95
CA VAL A 318 -4.43 -0.74 23.78
C VAL A 318 -5.18 0.56 23.52
N ILE A 319 -5.43 0.93 22.26
CA ILE A 319 -6.16 2.17 21.91
C ILE A 319 -7.60 2.13 22.43
N HIS A 320 -8.28 0.99 22.31
CA HIS A 320 -9.65 0.83 22.80
C HIS A 320 -9.72 1.02 24.33
N ASN A 321 -8.81 0.41 25.07
CA ASN A 321 -8.76 0.52 26.53
C ASN A 321 -8.33 1.92 27.03
N MET A 322 -7.55 2.65 26.22
CA MET A 322 -7.14 4.02 26.51
C MET A 322 -8.12 5.07 25.93
N LYS A 323 -9.41 4.71 25.74
CA LYS A 323 -10.47 5.62 25.26
C LYS A 323 -10.09 6.36 23.96
N ASN A 324 -9.56 5.64 22.98
CA ASN A 324 -9.12 6.14 21.67
C ASN A 324 -7.89 7.08 21.67
N ASN A 325 -7.16 7.19 22.79
CA ASN A 325 -5.89 7.91 22.80
C ASN A 325 -4.77 7.08 22.16
N GLN A 326 -4.16 7.64 21.12
CA GLN A 326 -3.14 6.96 20.29
C GLN A 326 -1.71 7.42 20.59
N ASP A 327 -1.53 8.48 21.39
CA ASP A 327 -0.23 9.05 21.70
C ASP A 327 0.52 8.17 22.70
N ILE A 328 1.71 7.69 22.28
CA ILE A 328 2.56 6.82 23.10
C ILE A 328 3.06 7.52 24.38
N ARG A 329 3.14 8.85 24.41
CA ARG A 329 3.64 9.59 25.59
C ARG A 329 2.72 9.49 26.81
N LEU A 330 1.43 9.28 26.55
CA LEU A 330 0.40 9.06 27.58
C LEU A 330 0.30 7.60 27.99
N MET A 331 1.03 6.71 27.31
CA MET A 331 1.15 5.30 27.68
C MET A 331 2.31 5.12 28.67
N GLY A 332 2.35 3.94 29.30
CA GLY A 332 3.39 3.56 30.25
C GLY A 332 2.83 2.57 31.25
N GLY A 333 3.69 1.73 31.83
CA GLY A 333 3.33 0.76 32.87
C GLY A 333 2.22 -0.22 32.48
N LEU A 334 1.94 -0.41 31.19
CA LEU A 334 0.77 -1.18 30.77
C LEU A 334 0.92 -2.67 31.17
N PHE A 335 2.14 -3.17 31.36
CA PHE A 335 2.42 -4.57 31.72
C PHE A 335 1.61 -5.06 32.92
N THR A 336 1.39 -4.18 33.89
CA THR A 336 0.65 -4.51 35.11
C THR A 336 -0.85 -4.56 34.88
N CYS A 337 -1.39 -3.76 33.95
CA CYS A 337 -2.82 -3.68 33.66
C CYS A 337 -3.28 -4.69 32.60
N MET A 338 -2.47 -4.93 31.56
CA MET A 338 -2.82 -5.71 30.38
C MET A 338 -1.71 -6.70 29.98
N PRO A 339 -1.36 -7.67 30.84
CA PRO A 339 -0.17 -8.50 30.65
C PRO A 339 -0.23 -9.36 29.37
N LEU A 340 -1.40 -9.80 28.95
CA LEU A 340 -1.53 -10.71 27.81
C LEU A 340 -1.37 -9.96 26.48
N THR A 341 -2.02 -8.81 26.34
CA THR A 341 -1.92 -8.03 25.09
C THR A 341 -0.50 -7.51 24.86
N ILE A 342 0.20 -7.09 25.91
CA ILE A 342 1.52 -6.47 25.73
C ILE A 342 2.61 -7.54 25.62
N SER A 343 2.43 -8.72 26.22
CA SER A 343 3.29 -9.87 25.89
C SER A 343 3.14 -10.25 24.42
N CYS A 344 1.91 -10.29 23.87
CA CYS A 344 1.70 -10.48 22.44
C CYS A 344 2.36 -9.38 21.60
N MET A 345 2.22 -8.12 22.01
CA MET A 345 2.83 -6.98 21.33
C MET A 345 4.36 -7.07 21.32
N ASN A 346 4.97 -7.48 22.43
CA ASN A 346 6.42 -7.64 22.53
C ASN A 346 6.96 -8.79 21.69
N VAL A 347 6.28 -9.94 21.66
CA VAL A 347 6.66 -11.04 20.77
C VAL A 347 6.62 -10.58 19.31
N ALA A 348 5.59 -9.82 18.94
CA ALA A 348 5.47 -9.29 17.58
C ALA A 348 6.55 -8.23 17.25
N ASN A 349 6.90 -7.36 18.21
CA ASN A 349 8.01 -6.40 18.06
C ASN A 349 9.36 -7.10 17.92
N LEU A 350 9.63 -8.13 18.73
CA LEU A 350 10.86 -8.92 18.65
C LEU A 350 10.94 -9.71 17.33
N ALA A 351 9.81 -10.21 16.84
CA ALA A 351 9.73 -10.82 15.51
C ALA A 351 10.09 -9.81 14.41
N LEU A 352 9.63 -8.55 14.50
CA LEU A 352 10.00 -7.48 13.55
C LEU A 352 11.51 -7.14 13.60
N CYS A 353 12.12 -7.16 14.79
CA CYS A 353 13.56 -6.96 14.95
C CYS A 353 14.38 -8.06 14.27
N GLY A 354 13.84 -9.28 14.21
CA GLY A 354 14.56 -10.46 13.73
C GLY A 354 15.30 -11.20 14.85
N MET A 355 14.77 -11.19 16.07
CA MET A 355 15.36 -11.94 17.20
C MET A 355 15.39 -13.45 16.86
N PRO A 356 16.47 -14.18 17.18
CA PRO A 356 16.61 -15.61 16.88
C PRO A 356 15.38 -16.43 17.32
N PHE A 357 15.05 -17.43 16.50
CA PHE A 357 13.91 -18.36 16.65
C PHE A 357 12.51 -17.79 16.42
N LEU A 358 12.32 -16.47 16.35
CA LEU A 358 11.03 -15.89 15.95
C LEU A 358 10.89 -15.83 14.42
N ALA A 359 9.67 -15.68 13.91
CA ALA A 359 9.41 -15.79 12.47
C ALA A 359 10.21 -14.81 11.59
N GLY A 360 10.51 -13.62 12.11
CA GLY A 360 11.29 -12.63 11.36
C GLY A 360 12.76 -12.99 11.19
N PHE A 361 13.36 -13.76 12.09
CA PHE A 361 14.76 -14.17 11.99
C PHE A 361 15.01 -15.00 10.72
N TYR A 362 14.20 -16.03 10.51
CA TYR A 362 14.35 -16.94 9.37
C TYR A 362 14.33 -16.23 8.02
N SER A 363 13.58 -15.13 7.90
CA SER A 363 13.50 -14.36 6.65
C SER A 363 14.50 -13.21 6.62
N LYS A 364 14.43 -12.29 7.58
CA LYS A 364 15.16 -11.02 7.57
C LYS A 364 16.67 -11.20 7.68
N ASP A 365 17.14 -12.14 8.51
CA ASP A 365 18.57 -12.40 8.67
C ASP A 365 19.15 -13.01 7.38
N LEU A 366 18.47 -14.01 6.84
CA LEU A 366 18.84 -14.64 5.56
C LEU A 366 18.83 -13.62 4.40
N ILE A 367 17.89 -12.68 4.38
CA ILE A 367 17.85 -11.58 3.42
C ILE A 367 19.07 -10.67 3.55
N LEU A 368 19.47 -10.30 4.77
CA LEU A 368 20.62 -9.45 5.02
C LEU A 368 21.90 -10.13 4.56
N GLU A 369 22.03 -11.44 4.78
CA GLU A 369 23.16 -12.22 4.29
C GLU A 369 23.22 -12.31 2.77
N LEU A 370 22.10 -12.61 2.10
CA LEU A 370 22.02 -12.60 0.64
C LEU A 370 22.34 -11.22 0.06
N ALA A 371 21.94 -10.16 0.75
CA ALA A 371 22.30 -8.81 0.39
C ALA A 371 23.84 -8.65 0.43
N THR A 372 24.53 -9.08 1.49
CA THR A 372 26.00 -8.97 1.55
C THR A 372 26.75 -9.74 0.47
N LEU A 373 26.17 -10.81 -0.09
CA LEU A 373 26.73 -11.53 -1.23
C LEU A 373 26.57 -10.78 -2.57
N SER A 374 25.57 -9.90 -2.66
CA SER A 374 25.26 -9.18 -3.89
C SER A 374 26.18 -7.98 -4.11
N ILE A 375 26.32 -7.56 -5.37
CA ILE A 375 27.17 -6.42 -5.73
C ILE A 375 26.46 -5.11 -5.38
N PHE A 376 26.83 -4.53 -4.24
CA PHE A 376 26.36 -3.20 -3.83
C PHE A 376 27.38 -2.10 -4.05
N ASN A 377 26.86 -0.89 -4.28
CA ASN A 377 27.63 0.32 -4.01
C ASN A 377 27.76 0.51 -2.48
N ILE A 378 28.90 1.06 -2.04
CA ILE A 378 29.20 1.29 -0.62
C ILE A 378 28.11 2.11 0.08
N LEU A 379 27.59 3.15 -0.59
CA LEU A 379 26.51 3.97 -0.04
C LEU A 379 25.23 3.16 0.21
N MET A 380 24.89 2.25 -0.71
CA MET A 380 23.72 1.39 -0.57
C MET A 380 23.90 0.40 0.57
N PHE A 381 25.09 -0.18 0.69
CA PHE A 381 25.43 -1.06 1.79
C PHE A 381 25.26 -0.37 3.16
N ILE A 382 25.81 0.84 3.32
CA ILE A 382 25.70 1.61 4.57
C ILE A 382 24.23 1.93 4.89
N LEU A 383 23.47 2.43 3.91
CA LEU A 383 22.06 2.77 4.11
C LEU A 383 21.22 1.55 4.48
N TYR A 384 21.50 0.39 3.88
CA TYR A 384 20.79 -0.86 4.12
C TYR A 384 20.99 -1.38 5.55
N PHE A 385 22.23 -1.41 6.04
CA PHE A 385 22.47 -1.83 7.42
C PHE A 385 22.00 -0.77 8.43
N LEU A 386 22.24 0.51 8.17
CA LEU A 386 21.77 1.58 9.05
C LEU A 386 20.25 1.55 9.20
N SER A 387 19.50 1.36 8.10
CA SER A 387 18.04 1.25 8.17
C SER A 387 17.58 0.03 8.96
N THR A 388 18.26 -1.11 8.88
CA THR A 388 17.96 -2.24 9.78
C THR A 388 18.21 -1.93 11.25
N GLY A 389 19.27 -1.21 11.59
CA GLY A 389 19.51 -0.72 12.96
C GLY A 389 18.41 0.23 13.42
N LEU A 390 17.94 1.13 12.55
CA LEU A 390 16.80 2.01 12.84
C LEU A 390 15.51 1.23 13.09
N THR A 391 15.30 0.07 12.42
CA THR A 391 14.13 -0.78 12.72
C THR A 391 14.11 -1.29 14.14
N VAL A 392 15.30 -1.59 14.68
CA VAL A 392 15.43 -2.04 16.06
C VAL A 392 15.34 -0.85 17.03
N CYS A 393 15.82 0.32 16.63
CA CYS A 393 15.72 1.53 17.44
C CYS A 393 14.25 1.92 17.75
N TYR A 394 13.37 2.04 16.73
CA TYR A 394 11.99 2.46 16.98
C TYR A 394 11.15 1.39 17.70
N THR A 395 11.51 0.11 17.57
CA THR A 395 10.80 -0.99 18.25
C THR A 395 11.15 -1.03 19.72
N PHE A 396 12.43 -0.93 20.07
CA PHE A 396 12.84 -0.83 21.48
C PHE A 396 12.36 0.47 22.13
N ARG A 397 12.25 1.56 21.38
CA ARG A 397 11.54 2.77 21.83
C ARG A 397 10.08 2.49 22.16
N LEU A 398 9.36 1.77 21.30
CA LEU A 398 7.96 1.43 21.55
C LEU A 398 7.81 0.52 22.77
N ILE A 399 8.73 -0.45 22.94
CA ILE A 399 8.79 -1.30 24.14
C ILE A 399 9.04 -0.43 25.38
N TYR A 400 9.93 0.56 25.31
CA TYR A 400 10.23 1.45 26.44
C TYR A 400 8.97 2.18 26.94
N PHE A 401 8.24 2.84 26.02
CA PHE A 401 7.05 3.60 26.39
C PHE A 401 5.84 2.75 26.77
N THR A 402 5.72 1.53 26.26
CA THR A 402 4.57 0.66 26.59
C THR A 402 4.79 -0.13 27.87
N MET A 403 6.02 -0.63 28.10
CA MET A 403 6.34 -1.53 29.22
C MET A 403 7.04 -0.83 30.38
N SER A 404 8.19 -0.19 30.14
CA SER A 404 9.10 0.25 31.22
C SER A 404 8.86 1.68 31.73
N GLY A 405 8.18 2.52 30.97
CA GLY A 405 7.80 3.86 31.40
C GLY A 405 6.77 3.84 32.54
N ASP A 406 6.71 4.91 33.32
CA ASP A 406 5.67 5.09 34.33
C ASP A 406 4.30 5.30 33.68
N PHE A 407 3.24 4.87 34.36
CA PHE A 407 1.87 4.98 33.87
C PHE A 407 1.42 6.46 33.84
N ASN A 408 1.35 7.05 32.63
CA ASN A 408 1.08 8.47 32.39
C ASN A 408 -0.36 8.79 31.95
N PHE A 409 -1.26 7.81 31.95
CA PHE A 409 -2.65 8.02 31.53
C PHE A 409 -3.47 8.70 32.64
N SER A 410 -4.73 9.07 32.37
CA SER A 410 -5.57 9.78 33.35
C SER A 410 -5.68 9.03 34.69
N SER A 411 -5.92 9.68 35.81
CA SER A 411 -6.01 8.97 37.10
C SER A 411 -7.22 8.03 37.19
N LEU A 412 -8.30 8.33 36.45
CA LEU A 412 -9.55 7.56 36.41
C LEU A 412 -9.61 6.69 35.15
N ASN A 413 -9.05 5.49 35.21
CA ASN A 413 -9.06 4.56 34.09
C ASN A 413 -9.61 3.19 34.45
N SER A 414 -10.19 2.55 33.44
CA SER A 414 -10.64 1.15 33.45
C SER A 414 -9.85 0.37 32.40
N VAL A 415 -8.53 0.30 32.57
CA VAL A 415 -7.66 -0.46 31.67
C VAL A 415 -7.65 -1.92 32.14
N SER A 416 -8.24 -2.83 31.36
CA SER A 416 -8.26 -4.26 31.67
C SER A 416 -8.22 -5.13 30.41
N ASP A 417 -7.66 -6.34 30.54
CA ASP A 417 -7.61 -7.36 29.49
C ASP A 417 -8.90 -8.24 29.47
N GLU A 418 -10.07 -7.71 29.82
CA GLU A 418 -11.30 -8.53 29.97
C GLU A 418 -12.01 -8.90 28.65
N TYR A 419 -11.58 -8.32 27.53
CA TYR A 419 -12.17 -8.53 26.20
C TYR A 419 -11.69 -9.85 25.56
N TRP A 420 -12.43 -10.93 25.84
CA TRP A 420 -12.02 -12.29 25.50
C TRP A 420 -12.04 -12.62 24.00
N VAL A 421 -12.96 -12.07 23.20
CA VAL A 421 -12.98 -12.32 21.73
C VAL A 421 -11.77 -11.67 21.09
N MET A 422 -11.49 -10.42 21.46
CA MET A 422 -10.29 -9.69 21.04
C MET A 422 -9.01 -10.47 21.39
N LEU A 423 -8.88 -10.91 22.64
CA LEU A 423 -7.74 -11.71 23.10
C LEU A 423 -7.57 -13.02 22.31
N LYS A 424 -8.65 -13.77 22.11
CA LYS A 424 -8.61 -15.03 21.35
C LYS A 424 -8.16 -14.83 19.90
N GLY A 425 -8.63 -13.75 19.24
CA GLY A 425 -8.17 -13.39 17.90
C GLY A 425 -6.67 -13.09 17.84
N MET A 426 -6.14 -12.39 18.84
CA MET A 426 -4.70 -12.10 18.96
C MET A 426 -3.87 -13.36 19.24
N LEU A 427 -4.33 -14.23 20.14
CA LEU A 427 -3.64 -15.49 20.46
C LEU A 427 -3.54 -16.42 19.25
N GLY A 428 -4.56 -16.45 18.38
CA GLY A 428 -4.53 -17.20 17.13
C GLY A 428 -3.36 -16.79 16.22
N LEU A 429 -3.13 -15.48 16.05
CA LEU A 429 -1.98 -14.98 15.30
C LEU A 429 -0.65 -15.13 16.05
N LEU A 430 -0.64 -15.02 17.38
CA LEU A 430 0.59 -15.19 18.18
C LEU A 430 1.24 -16.55 17.93
N PHE A 431 0.43 -17.62 17.90
CA PHE A 431 0.92 -18.97 17.63
C PHE A 431 1.67 -19.05 16.29
N LEU A 432 1.11 -18.45 15.23
CA LEU A 432 1.78 -18.41 13.93
C LEU A 432 2.94 -17.40 13.86
N ALA A 433 2.93 -16.33 14.64
CA ALA A 433 4.06 -15.40 14.68
C ALA A 433 5.32 -16.05 15.30
N ILE A 434 5.15 -17.03 16.17
CA ILE A 434 6.25 -17.81 16.77
C ILE A 434 6.64 -18.97 15.83
N MET A 435 5.69 -19.85 15.49
CA MET A 435 5.99 -21.09 14.76
C MET A 435 6.00 -20.94 13.23
N GLY A 436 5.32 -19.92 12.70
CA GLY A 436 5.08 -19.81 11.26
C GLY A 436 6.34 -19.60 10.45
N GLY A 437 7.35 -18.89 10.96
CA GLY A 437 8.59 -18.66 10.21
C GLY A 437 9.45 -19.91 10.09
N SER A 438 9.58 -20.71 11.15
CA SER A 438 10.31 -21.99 11.07
C SER A 438 9.58 -22.97 10.15
N MET A 439 8.25 -23.10 10.32
CA MET A 439 7.41 -23.94 9.47
C MET A 439 7.55 -23.55 7.99
N LEU A 440 7.37 -22.27 7.65
CA LEU A 440 7.48 -21.79 6.27
C LEU A 440 8.90 -21.91 5.71
N SER A 441 9.94 -21.74 6.52
CA SER A 441 11.33 -21.89 6.06
C SER A 441 11.59 -23.33 5.57
N TRP A 442 11.11 -24.33 6.29
CA TRP A 442 11.27 -25.73 5.92
C TRP A 442 10.42 -26.14 4.72
N LEU A 443 9.32 -25.43 4.48
CA LEU A 443 8.41 -25.69 3.36
C LEU A 443 8.87 -25.06 2.06
N ILE A 444 9.31 -23.79 2.10
CA ILE A 444 9.62 -23.01 0.90
C ILE A 444 11.06 -23.25 0.42
N LEU A 445 11.99 -23.49 1.36
CA LEU A 445 13.41 -23.67 1.04
C LEU A 445 13.75 -25.15 0.88
N ASN A 446 13.50 -25.69 -0.32
CA ASN A 446 13.78 -27.10 -0.66
C ASN A 446 15.27 -27.47 -0.48
N THR A 447 16.18 -26.51 -0.68
CA THR A 447 17.62 -26.69 -0.49
C THR A 447 18.16 -25.55 0.35
N PRO A 448 18.96 -25.81 1.40
CA PRO A 448 19.66 -24.75 2.10
C PRO A 448 20.60 -24.05 1.12
N VAL A 449 20.39 -22.75 0.91
CA VAL A 449 21.29 -21.94 0.09
C VAL A 449 22.61 -21.82 0.86
N MET A 450 23.72 -22.29 0.27
CA MET A 450 25.03 -22.14 0.89
C MET A 450 25.45 -20.67 0.83
N ILE A 451 25.50 -20.02 2.00
CA ILE A 451 25.95 -18.64 2.16
C ILE A 451 27.38 -18.66 2.70
N CYS A 452 28.36 -18.36 1.84
CA CYS A 452 29.77 -18.29 2.22
C CYS A 452 30.16 -16.84 2.52
N LEU A 453 30.20 -16.47 3.80
CA LEU A 453 30.59 -15.12 4.26
C LEU A 453 31.74 -15.20 5.27
N PRO A 454 32.64 -14.20 5.32
CA PRO A 454 33.58 -14.05 6.42
C PRO A 454 32.82 -13.76 7.73
N LEU A 455 33.42 -14.15 8.85
CA LEU A 455 32.80 -14.05 10.19
C LEU A 455 32.30 -12.63 10.49
N GLU A 456 33.05 -11.61 10.08
CA GLU A 456 32.71 -10.20 10.28
C GLU A 456 31.37 -9.83 9.62
N LEU A 457 31.16 -10.24 8.37
CA LEU A 457 29.92 -9.94 7.63
C LEU A 457 28.76 -10.79 8.13
N LYS A 458 29.00 -12.01 8.59
CA LYS A 458 27.97 -12.88 9.16
C LYS A 458 27.41 -12.33 10.48
N ILE A 459 28.27 -11.75 11.33
CA ILE A 459 27.86 -11.19 12.63
C ILE A 459 27.32 -9.75 12.50
N LEU A 460 27.53 -9.08 11.36
CA LEU A 460 27.16 -7.68 11.15
C LEU A 460 25.68 -7.39 11.42
N ALA A 461 24.76 -8.21 10.91
CA ALA A 461 23.32 -8.01 11.10
C ALA A 461 22.93 -8.02 12.59
N LEU A 462 23.48 -8.96 13.35
CA LEU A 462 23.27 -9.08 14.78
C LEU A 462 23.88 -7.88 15.55
N LEU A 463 25.11 -7.47 15.22
CA LEU A 463 25.75 -6.30 15.85
C LEU A 463 24.94 -5.02 15.64
N VAL A 464 24.48 -4.78 14.42
CA VAL A 464 23.65 -3.61 14.08
C VAL A 464 22.34 -3.64 14.84
N SER A 465 21.73 -4.83 15.01
CA SER A 465 20.51 -4.97 15.81
C SER A 465 20.73 -4.65 17.30
N ILE A 466 21.83 -5.12 17.89
CA ILE A 466 22.15 -4.86 19.31
C ILE A 466 22.44 -3.38 19.55
N LEU A 467 23.22 -2.74 18.66
CA LEU A 467 23.48 -1.30 18.73
C LEU A 467 22.18 -0.49 18.59
N GLY A 468 21.31 -0.88 17.66
CA GLY A 468 20.00 -0.25 17.48
C GLY A 468 19.11 -0.38 18.71
N ALA A 469 19.07 -1.56 19.35
CA ALA A 469 18.32 -1.80 20.58
C ALA A 469 18.82 -0.94 21.74
N TYR A 470 20.15 -0.89 21.92
CA TYR A 470 20.78 -0.08 22.95
C TYR A 470 20.46 1.41 22.78
N LEU A 471 20.65 1.94 21.55
CA LEU A 471 20.32 3.34 21.25
C LEU A 471 18.82 3.63 21.46
N GLY A 472 17.94 2.75 20.98
CA GLY A 472 16.49 2.92 21.09
C GLY A 472 15.97 2.91 22.53
N TYR A 473 16.64 2.22 23.46
CA TYR A 473 16.26 2.19 24.85
C TYR A 473 16.88 3.34 25.66
N GLU A 474 18.17 3.63 25.48
CA GLU A 474 18.88 4.66 26.23
C GLU A 474 18.44 6.08 25.86
N LEU A 475 18.21 6.37 24.56
CA LEU A 475 17.86 7.72 24.10
C LEU A 475 16.58 8.29 24.72
N TYR A 476 15.68 7.44 25.20
CA TYR A 476 14.41 7.86 25.81
C TYR A 476 14.40 7.78 27.33
N GLN A 477 15.44 7.23 27.95
CA GLN A 477 15.59 7.36 29.39
C GLN A 477 15.92 8.83 29.71
N TYR A 478 15.03 9.48 30.47
CA TYR A 478 15.18 10.87 30.96
C TYR A 478 16.43 11.13 31.82
N LYS A 479 17.30 10.13 32.02
CA LYS A 479 18.49 10.21 32.87
C LYS A 479 19.69 10.90 32.21
N ILE A 480 19.71 11.01 30.86
CA ILE A 480 20.92 11.43 30.14
C ILE A 480 21.18 12.94 30.23
N SER A 481 20.16 13.78 30.07
CA SER A 481 20.32 15.23 30.18
C SER A 481 19.00 15.94 30.42
N TRP A 482 19.03 17.01 31.22
CA TRP A 482 17.89 17.89 31.48
C TRP A 482 17.64 18.89 30.33
N ASN A 483 18.61 19.07 29.43
CA ASN A 483 18.48 19.96 28.28
C ASN A 483 17.55 19.34 27.23
N LEU A 484 16.58 20.13 26.77
CA LEU A 484 15.66 19.74 25.71
C LEU A 484 16.35 19.79 24.34
N ILE A 485 17.16 18.77 24.02
CA ILE A 485 17.85 18.63 22.73
C ILE A 485 16.87 18.75 21.55
N MET A 486 15.64 18.25 21.73
CA MET A 486 14.60 18.36 20.70
C MET A 486 14.20 19.80 20.37
N MET A 487 14.18 20.69 21.36
CA MET A 487 13.82 22.10 21.09
C MET A 487 14.94 22.84 20.35
N ASN A 488 16.20 22.51 20.65
CA ASN A 488 17.34 23.16 19.99
C ASN A 488 17.42 22.80 18.49
N ASN A 489 17.02 21.58 18.11
CA ASN A 489 17.11 21.07 16.74
C ASN A 489 15.74 20.93 16.05
N TYR A 490 14.79 21.82 16.34
CA TYR A 490 13.40 21.73 15.85
C TYR A 490 13.28 21.56 14.33
N TYR A 491 14.05 22.30 13.53
CA TYR A 491 13.97 22.22 12.07
C TYR A 491 14.32 20.84 11.51
N ILE A 492 15.36 20.21 12.05
CA ILE A 492 15.81 18.87 11.63
C ILE A 492 14.75 17.84 12.03
N LEU A 493 14.21 17.95 13.24
CA LEU A 493 13.19 17.04 13.74
C LEU A 493 11.89 17.14 12.95
N ASN A 494 11.49 18.36 12.60
CA ASN A 494 10.30 18.57 11.78
C ASN A 494 10.48 18.02 10.35
N PHE A 495 11.68 18.11 9.79
CA PHE A 495 12.00 17.52 8.49
C PHE A 495 11.97 15.99 8.52
N VAL A 496 12.60 15.38 9.53
CA VAL A 496 12.67 13.92 9.64
C VAL A 496 11.32 13.32 10.06
N GLY A 497 10.62 13.95 11.01
CA GLY A 497 9.31 13.51 11.48
C GLY A 497 8.24 13.52 10.37
N ASN A 498 8.21 14.56 9.53
CA ASN A 498 7.25 14.67 8.43
C ASN A 498 7.66 13.93 7.14
N MET A 499 8.49 12.88 7.22
CA MET A 499 8.93 12.09 6.05
C MET A 499 9.52 12.96 4.93
N TRP A 500 10.51 13.79 5.27
CA TRP A 500 11.16 14.74 4.35
C TRP A 500 10.18 15.69 3.66
N TYR A 501 9.08 16.04 4.35
CA TYR A 501 7.96 16.84 3.84
C TYR A 501 7.27 16.26 2.59
N MET A 502 7.41 14.96 2.29
CA MET A 502 6.73 14.30 1.18
C MET A 502 5.20 14.49 1.19
N PRO A 503 4.50 14.41 2.34
CA PRO A 503 3.06 14.71 2.38
C PRO A 503 2.73 16.12 1.86
N MET A 504 3.52 17.14 2.24
CA MET A 504 3.28 18.52 1.79
C MET A 504 3.60 18.72 0.31
N ILE A 505 4.66 18.09 -0.19
CA ILE A 505 5.03 18.14 -1.61
C ILE A 505 3.92 17.52 -2.48
N SER A 506 3.42 16.35 -2.07
CA SER A 506 2.37 15.63 -2.82
C SER A 506 1.01 16.36 -2.81
N THR A 507 0.64 16.97 -1.68
CA THR A 507 -0.69 17.58 -1.51
C THR A 507 -0.78 19.02 -1.98
N ILE A 508 0.12 19.89 -1.51
CA ILE A 508 0.10 21.33 -1.79
C ILE A 508 0.91 21.61 -3.05
N GLY A 509 2.09 21.00 -3.20
CA GLY A 509 3.00 21.27 -4.31
C GLY A 509 2.42 20.87 -5.66
N VAL A 510 2.21 19.56 -5.87
CA VAL A 510 1.80 19.01 -7.18
C VAL A 510 0.41 19.50 -7.60
N ASN A 511 -0.57 19.49 -6.69
CA ASN A 511 -1.95 19.84 -7.02
C ASN A 511 -2.17 21.33 -7.31
N TYR A 512 -1.38 22.23 -6.70
CA TYR A 512 -1.54 23.66 -6.91
C TYR A 512 -1.31 24.05 -8.38
N TYR A 513 -0.34 23.44 -9.05
CA TYR A 513 -0.05 23.74 -10.45
C TYR A 513 -1.16 23.30 -11.39
N SER A 514 -1.69 22.08 -11.23
CA SER A 514 -2.77 21.57 -12.08
C SER A 514 -4.07 22.36 -11.89
N LEU A 515 -4.43 22.70 -10.65
CA LEU A 515 -5.61 23.53 -10.36
C LEU A 515 -5.49 24.94 -10.91
N LYS A 516 -4.30 25.57 -10.82
CA LYS A 516 -4.05 26.89 -11.39
C LYS A 516 -4.13 26.90 -12.91
N ILE A 517 -3.66 25.83 -13.56
CA ILE A 517 -3.81 25.65 -15.02
C ILE A 517 -5.28 25.46 -15.38
N GLY A 518 -6.03 24.62 -14.67
CA GLY A 518 -7.46 24.43 -14.87
C GLY A 518 -8.25 25.73 -14.76
N TYR A 519 -7.99 26.54 -13.73
CA TYR A 519 -8.62 27.85 -13.57
C TYR A 519 -8.30 28.81 -14.74
N LYS A 520 -7.03 28.81 -15.21
CA LYS A 520 -6.65 29.61 -16.38
C LYS A 520 -7.37 29.14 -17.64
N ILE A 521 -7.46 27.84 -17.88
CA ILE A 521 -8.17 27.26 -19.04
C ILE A 521 -9.63 27.70 -19.04
N VAL A 522 -10.34 27.52 -17.93
CA VAL A 522 -11.76 27.93 -17.82
C VAL A 522 -11.91 29.44 -18.08
N LYS A 523 -11.03 30.26 -17.49
CA LYS A 523 -11.12 31.72 -17.63
C LYS A 523 -10.77 32.22 -19.03
N THR A 524 -9.72 31.69 -19.66
CA THR A 524 -9.22 32.21 -20.93
C THR A 524 -9.82 31.52 -22.14
N ILE A 525 -9.98 30.19 -22.09
CA ILE A 525 -10.45 29.40 -23.24
C ILE A 525 -11.97 29.35 -23.21
N ASP A 526 -12.57 28.79 -22.16
CA ASP A 526 -14.02 28.53 -22.14
C ASP A 526 -14.83 29.82 -22.04
N GLN A 527 -14.56 30.66 -21.02
CA GLN A 527 -15.27 31.93 -20.80
C GLN A 527 -14.70 33.09 -21.62
N GLY A 528 -13.56 32.90 -22.30
CA GLY A 528 -12.87 33.95 -23.05
C GLY A 528 -12.98 33.74 -24.56
N TRP A 529 -12.00 33.02 -25.12
CA TRP A 529 -11.85 32.85 -26.56
C TRP A 529 -13.03 32.10 -27.20
N ASN A 530 -13.57 31.05 -26.56
CA ASN A 530 -14.70 30.30 -27.10
C ASN A 530 -15.98 31.16 -27.14
N GLU A 531 -16.24 31.98 -26.12
CA GLU A 531 -17.36 32.92 -26.15
C GLU A 531 -17.16 34.05 -27.17
N TYR A 532 -15.92 34.57 -27.27
CA TYR A 532 -15.58 35.62 -28.24
C TYR A 532 -15.75 35.13 -29.67
N PHE A 533 -15.11 34.03 -30.06
CA PHE A 533 -15.21 33.47 -31.41
C PHE A 533 -16.56 32.83 -31.70
N GLY A 534 -17.24 32.29 -30.69
CA GLY A 534 -18.57 31.72 -30.83
C GLY A 534 -19.66 32.78 -30.77
N GLY A 535 -20.43 32.77 -29.67
CA GLY A 535 -21.68 33.52 -29.55
C GLY A 535 -21.54 35.03 -29.68
N GLN A 536 -20.49 35.64 -29.10
CA GLN A 536 -20.36 37.11 -29.08
C GLN A 536 -20.01 37.68 -30.45
N SER A 537 -19.06 37.08 -31.18
CA SER A 537 -18.74 37.54 -32.54
C SER A 537 -19.88 37.33 -33.50
N LEU A 538 -20.58 36.18 -33.43
CA LEU A 538 -21.76 35.90 -34.24
C LEU A 538 -22.87 36.91 -33.97
N TYR A 539 -23.16 37.19 -32.69
CA TYR A 539 -24.13 38.22 -32.32
C TYR A 539 -23.74 39.60 -32.88
N ASN A 540 -22.48 40.00 -32.70
CA ASN A 540 -21.99 41.29 -33.21
C ASN A 540 -22.06 41.37 -34.75
N TRP A 541 -21.76 40.27 -35.45
CA TRP A 541 -21.83 40.22 -36.91
C TRP A 541 -23.28 40.27 -37.43
N MET A 542 -24.19 39.55 -36.79
CA MET A 542 -25.64 39.62 -37.09
C MET A 542 -26.20 41.01 -36.79
N MET A 543 -25.78 41.62 -35.67
CA MET A 543 -26.19 42.99 -35.33
C MET A 543 -25.66 44.01 -36.34
N ASN A 544 -24.43 43.86 -36.82
CA ASN A 544 -23.83 44.80 -37.79
C ASN A 544 -24.39 44.63 -39.21
N SER A 545 -24.62 43.39 -39.64
CA SER A 545 -25.26 43.11 -40.94
C SER A 545 -26.71 43.61 -40.98
N THR A 546 -27.48 43.41 -39.91
CA THR A 546 -28.86 43.96 -39.82
C THR A 546 -28.87 45.48 -39.80
N LYS A 547 -27.92 46.15 -39.12
CA LYS A 547 -27.77 47.62 -39.17
C LYS A 547 -27.50 48.12 -40.60
N LEU A 548 -26.64 47.45 -41.37
CA LEU A 548 -26.37 47.81 -42.77
C LEU A 548 -27.62 47.68 -43.65
N MET A 549 -28.35 46.56 -43.53
CA MET A 549 -29.59 46.36 -44.28
C MET A 549 -30.64 47.42 -43.90
N TYR A 550 -30.75 47.78 -42.62
CA TYR A 550 -31.67 48.82 -42.17
C TYR A 550 -31.39 50.18 -42.83
N VAL A 551 -30.13 50.56 -43.02
CA VAL A 551 -29.77 51.80 -43.74
C VAL A 551 -30.22 51.75 -45.20
N ILE A 552 -30.08 50.61 -45.89
CA ILE A 552 -30.52 50.45 -47.27
C ILE A 552 -32.04 50.55 -47.40
N TYR A 553 -32.80 49.98 -46.46
CA TYR A 553 -34.26 50.08 -46.42
C TYR A 553 -34.77 51.47 -46.07
N LYS A 554 -33.97 52.31 -45.40
CA LYS A 554 -34.35 53.67 -45.02
C LYS A 554 -34.19 54.69 -46.16
N ASN A 555 -34.06 54.23 -47.40
CA ASN A 555 -33.95 55.08 -48.58
C ASN A 555 -35.34 55.50 -49.11
N ASP A 556 -35.38 56.61 -49.84
CA ASP A 556 -36.62 57.08 -50.48
C ASP A 556 -37.12 56.11 -51.56
N LEU A 557 -38.44 56.08 -51.78
CA LEU A 557 -39.13 55.25 -52.80
C LEU A 557 -38.48 55.29 -54.20
N LYS A 558 -37.87 56.42 -54.58
CA LYS A 558 -37.19 56.61 -55.86
C LYS A 558 -36.04 55.62 -56.09
N ILE A 559 -35.27 55.31 -55.04
CA ILE A 559 -34.13 54.39 -55.13
C ILE A 559 -34.62 52.95 -55.30
N HIS A 560 -35.72 52.57 -54.65
CA HIS A 560 -36.34 51.26 -54.82
C HIS A 560 -36.84 51.03 -56.26
N LEU A 561 -37.45 52.04 -56.88
CA LEU A 561 -37.89 51.95 -58.27
C LEU A 561 -36.72 51.78 -59.25
N MET A 562 -35.60 52.49 -59.05
CA MET A 562 -34.39 52.33 -59.86
C MET A 562 -33.81 50.90 -59.78
N MET A 563 -33.80 50.29 -58.59
CA MET A 563 -33.34 48.90 -58.43
C MET A 563 -34.25 47.90 -59.18
N PHE A 564 -35.56 48.15 -59.24
CA PHE A 564 -36.50 47.30 -59.97
C PHE A 564 -36.25 47.35 -61.49
N VAL A 565 -35.94 48.53 -62.04
CA VAL A 565 -35.59 48.70 -63.45
C VAL A 565 -34.29 47.97 -63.78
N LEU A 566 -33.26 48.08 -62.93
CA LEU A 566 -32.01 47.33 -63.09
C LEU A 566 -32.24 45.82 -63.07
N TRP A 567 -33.14 45.33 -62.22
CA TRP A 567 -33.47 43.90 -62.18
C TRP A 567 -34.17 43.41 -63.45
N ILE A 568 -35.09 44.22 -64.00
CA ILE A 568 -35.73 43.93 -65.29
C ILE A 568 -34.67 43.88 -66.41
N LEU A 569 -33.71 44.80 -66.43
CA LEU A 569 -32.62 44.78 -67.41
C LEU A 569 -31.76 43.53 -67.30
N ILE A 570 -31.47 43.06 -66.08
CA ILE A 570 -30.72 41.81 -65.86
C ILE A 570 -31.52 40.58 -66.31
N ILE A 571 -32.85 40.58 -66.21
CA ILE A 571 -33.69 39.48 -66.71
C ILE A 571 -33.74 39.42 -68.24
N ILE A 572 -33.56 40.56 -68.88
CA ILE A 572 -33.56 40.68 -70.35
C ILE A 572 -32.21 40.28 -70.95
N LEU A 573 -31.11 40.43 -70.19
CA LEU A 573 -29.77 39.92 -70.49
C LEU A 573 -29.67 38.42 -70.23
#